data_AF-A0AAE3JBZ4-F1
#
_entry.id   AF-A0AAE3JBZ4-F1
#
_cell.length_a   1.000
_cell.length_b   1.000
_cell.length_c   1.000
_cell.angle_alpha   90.00
_cell.angle_beta   90.00
_cell.angle_gamma   90.00
#
_symmetry.space_group_name_H-M   'P 1'
#
loop_
_entity.id
_entity.type
_entity.pdbx_description
1 polymer ?
#
loop_
_entity_poly.entity_id
_entity_poly.type
_entity_poly.pdbx_seq_one_letter_code
_entity_poly.pdbx_strand_id
1 'polypeptide(L)' 'MEYMSAPQAAEKWGISERRVQILCKENRIPGASKLGYMWLIPKDAEKPVDGRLKRT' A
#
# COMPACT_ATOMS: atom_id res chain seq x y z
N MET A 1 -5.49 3.60 -16.07
CA MET A 1 -5.14 3.35 -14.66
C MET A 1 -4.36 2.06 -14.60
N GLU A 2 -3.06 2.14 -14.35
CA GLU A 2 -2.25 0.96 -14.12
C GLU A 2 -2.26 0.62 -12.62
N TYR A 3 -2.56 -0.64 -12.32
CA TYR A 3 -2.50 -1.17 -10.96
C TYR A 3 -1.24 -2.03 -10.80
N MET A 4 -0.76 -2.11 -9.57
CA MET A 4 0.27 -3.02 -9.13
C MET A 4 -0.28 -3.86 -7.97
N SER A 5 0.29 -5.05 -7.80
CA SER A 5 -0.07 -5.94 -6.72
C SER A 5 0.62 -5.54 -5.41
N ALA A 6 0.16 -6.10 -4.28
CA ALA A 6 0.81 -5.90 -2.98
C ALA A 6 2.32 -6.22 -2.96
N PRO A 7 2.83 -7.31 -3.57
CA PRO A 7 4.27 -7.58 -3.60
C PRO A 7 5.05 -6.56 -4.43
N GLN A 8 4.50 -6.09 -5.56
CA GLN A 8 5.14 -5.03 -6.36
C GLN A 8 5.22 -3.71 -5.59
N ALA A 9 4.16 -3.36 -4.86
CA ALA A 9 4.15 -2.18 -3.99
C ALA A 9 5.14 -2.32 -2.83
N ALA A 10 5.31 -3.53 -2.30
CA ALA A 10 6.28 -3.84 -1.25
C ALA A 10 7.72 -3.60 -1.72
N GLU A 11 8.06 -4.07 -2.93
CA GLU A 11 9.36 -3.79 -3.56
C GLU A 11 9.55 -2.29 -3.80
N LYS A 12 8.55 -1.61 -4.38
CA LYS A 12 8.60 -0.16 -4.66
C LYS A 12 8.80 0.68 -3.40
N TRP A 13 8.17 0.32 -2.30
CA TRP A 13 8.19 1.10 -1.05
C TRP A 13 9.23 0.63 -0.02
N GLY A 14 9.96 -0.44 -0.34
CA GLY A 14 10.95 -1.07 0.55
C GLY A 14 10.35 -1.53 1.86
N ILE A 15 9.14 -2.10 1.84
CA ILE A 15 8.45 -2.63 3.03
C ILE A 15 7.98 -4.07 2.79
N SER A 16 7.63 -4.80 3.84
CA SER A 16 7.08 -6.14 3.67
C SER A 16 5.68 -6.11 3.05
N GLU A 17 5.34 -7.15 2.26
CA GLU A 17 4.00 -7.32 1.69
C GLU A 17 2.92 -7.27 2.77
N ARG A 18 3.17 -7.89 3.93
CA ARG A 18 2.27 -7.82 5.08
C ARG A 18 1.99 -6.38 5.50
N ARG A 19 2.99 -5.49 5.47
CA ARG A 19 2.80 -4.06 5.79
C ARG A 19 1.97 -3.36 4.73
N VAL A 20 2.20 -3.65 3.44
CA VAL A 20 1.35 -3.15 2.35
C VAL A 20 -0.11 -3.55 2.55
N GLN A 21 -0.36 -4.83 2.82
CA GLN A 21 -1.72 -5.32 3.05
C GLN A 21 -2.40 -4.65 4.24
N ILE A 22 -1.67 -4.36 5.32
CA ILE A 22 -2.18 -3.59 6.46
C ILE A 22 -2.55 -2.16 6.02
N LEU A 23 -1.67 -1.48 5.28
CA LEU A 23 -1.95 -0.12 4.79
C LEU A 23 -3.18 -0.07 3.87
N CYS A 24 -3.37 -1.11 3.04
CA CYS A 24 -4.57 -1.22 2.21
C CYS A 24 -5.83 -1.46 3.06
N LYS A 25 -5.75 -2.33 4.08
CA LYS A 25 -6.86 -2.57 5.02
C LYS A 25 -7.23 -1.34 5.85
N GLU A 26 -6.23 -0.55 6.23
CA GLU A 26 -6.39 0.70 6.98
C GLU A 26 -6.87 1.86 6.09
N ASN A 27 -7.17 1.63 4.80
CA ASN A 27 -7.56 2.65 3.82
C ASN A 27 -6.55 3.81 3.71
N ARG A 28 -5.26 3.54 3.95
CA ARG A 28 -4.20 4.56 3.92
C ARG A 28 -3.65 4.79 2.52
N ILE A 29 -4.02 3.96 1.56
CA ILE A 29 -3.60 4.03 0.16
C ILE A 29 -4.84 4.39 -0.67
N PRO A 30 -4.96 5.65 -1.13
CA PRO A 30 -6.09 6.07 -1.95
C PRO A 30 -6.18 5.24 -3.24
N GLY A 31 -7.39 4.79 -3.57
CA GLY A 31 -7.63 3.98 -4.76
C GLY A 31 -7.16 2.52 -4.65
N ALA A 32 -6.64 2.08 -3.50
CA ALA A 32 -6.42 0.66 -3.26
C ALA A 32 -7.76 -0.06 -3.13
N SER A 33 -7.90 -1.20 -3.80
CA SER A 33 -9.12 -2.01 -3.77
C SER A 33 -8.78 -3.49 -3.67
N LYS A 34 -9.59 -4.25 -2.94
CA LYS A 34 -9.41 -5.70 -2.82
C LYS A 34 -10.25 -6.41 -3.88
N LEU A 35 -9.58 -7.12 -4.79
CA LEU A 35 -10.24 -7.96 -5.80
C LEU A 35 -9.98 -9.43 -5.46
N GLY A 36 -10.97 -10.07 -4.84
CA GLY A 36 -10.86 -11.45 -4.37
C GLY A 36 -9.77 -11.59 -3.29
N TYR A 37 -8.69 -12.28 -3.61
CA TYR A 37 -7.53 -12.47 -2.72
C TYR A 37 -6.41 -11.44 -2.93
N MET A 38 -6.47 -10.64 -4.00
CA MET A 38 -5.41 -9.71 -4.39
C MET A 38 -5.78 -8.26 -4.05
N TRP A 39 -4.76 -7.45 -3.77
CA TRP A 39 -4.89 -6.00 -3.68
C TRP A 39 -4.51 -5.35 -5.01
N LEU A 40 -5.41 -4.51 -5.53
CA LEU A 40 -5.18 -3.59 -6.63
C LEU A 40 -4.73 -2.27 -6.03
N ILE A 41 -3.46 -1.92 -6.20
CA ILE A 41 -2.90 -0.66 -5.72
C ILE A 41 -2.56 0.18 -6.94
N PRO A 42 -3.01 1.44 -7.04
CA PRO A 42 -2.62 2.30 -8.16
C PRO A 42 -1.09 2.43 -8.24
N LYS A 43 -0.49 2.33 -9.43
CA LYS A 43 0.97 2.54 -9.58
C LYS A 43 1.40 3.95 -9.16
N ASP A 44 0.50 4.92 -9.32
CA ASP A 44 0.70 6.32 -8.93
C ASP A 44 0.59 6.53 -7.41
N ALA A 45 0.20 5.49 -6.64
CA ALA A 45 0.15 5.60 -5.20
C ALA A 45 1.55 5.69 -4.60
N GLU A 46 1.73 6.72 -3.76
CA GLU A 46 2.92 6.89 -2.95
C GLU A 46 2.77 6.19 -1.59
N LYS A 47 3.91 5.87 -0.98
CA LYS A 47 3.96 5.26 0.34
C LYS A 47 3.34 6.23 1.36
N PRO A 48 2.28 5.84 2.09
CA PRO A 48 1.71 6.72 3.10
C PRO A 48 2.71 6.97 4.23
N VAL A 49 2.79 8.22 4.69
CA VAL A 49 3.69 8.66 5.77
C VAL A 49 3.48 7.78 7.00
N ASP A 50 4.53 7.16 7.56
CA ASP A 50 4.34 6.28 8.72
C ASP A 50 3.90 7.11 9.95
N GLY A 51 2.67 6.87 10.44
CA GLY A 51 2.09 7.59 11.56
C GLY A 51 2.75 7.28 12.91
N ARG A 52 3.75 6.39 12.95
CA ARG A 52 4.53 6.08 14.16
C ARG A 52 5.58 7.13 14.50
N LEU A 53 5.91 8.03 13.57
CA LEU A 53 6.74 9.18 13.87
C LEU A 53 5.94 10.19 14.69
N LYS A 54 6.04 10.12 16.02
CA LYS A 54 5.79 11.28 16.87
C LYS A 54 6.79 12.36 16.44
N ARG A 55 6.32 13.43 15.81
CA ARG A 55 7.07 14.69 15.76
C ARG A 55 7.13 15.20 17.20
N THR A 56 8.22 14.91 17.89
CA THR A 56 8.66 15.74 19.01
C THR A 56 9.18 17.06 18.47
#